data_AF-A0A3B5Y348-F1
#
_entry.id   AF-A0A3B5Y348-F1
#
_cell.length_a   1.000
_cell.length_b   1.000
_cell.length_c   1.000
_cell.angle_alpha   90.00
_cell.angle_beta   90.00
_cell.angle_gamma   90.00
#
_symmetry.space_group_name_H-M   'P 1'
#
loop_
_entity.id
_entity.type
_entity.pdbx_description
1 polymer ?
#
loop_
_entity_poly.entity_id
_entity_poly.type
_entity_poly.pdbx_seq_one_letter_code
_entity_poly.pdbx_strand_id
1 'polypeptide(L)'
;MSDEAASPPGGGGGGGGGGSDDGGGGGGFGGVREQDRFLPIANISRIMKKAIPANGKIAKDAKETVQECVSEFISFITSEASDKCQREKRKTINGDDLLWAMATLGFEEYIEPLKVYLQKYREGDSKLAGKSGDVSVKKDALGPHGGASGTSAQGMGQQVAYNPGMVYMQPQYHNGDISN
;
A
#
# COMPACT_ATOMS: atom_id res chain seq x y z
N MET A 1 9.32 71.02 29.01
CA MET A 1 10.63 71.55 29.38
C MET A 1 11.50 70.35 29.69
N SER A 2 12.46 69.90 28.92
CA SER A 2 13.12 70.40 27.71
C SER A 2 13.87 69.22 27.10
N ASP A 3 14.02 69.21 25.76
CA ASP A 3 14.86 68.27 25.00
C ASP A 3 16.33 68.23 25.47
N GLU A 4 16.99 67.06 25.30
CA GLU A 4 18.35 66.99 24.74
C GLU A 4 18.65 65.57 24.22
N ALA A 5 19.18 65.50 22.99
CA ALA A 5 19.64 64.29 22.31
C ALA A 5 21.12 64.46 21.91
N ALA A 6 21.90 63.38 21.98
CA ALA A 6 23.16 63.04 21.24
C ALA A 6 24.03 62.13 22.13
N SER A 7 24.77 61.10 21.71
CA SER A 7 25.02 60.36 20.46
C SER A 7 25.79 59.08 20.85
N PRO A 8 25.79 57.99 20.05
CA PRO A 8 26.60 56.79 20.31
C PRO A 8 27.99 56.85 19.65
N PRO A 9 29.04 56.22 20.20
CA PRO A 9 30.24 55.88 19.44
C PRO A 9 30.15 54.46 18.86
N GLY A 10 30.54 54.34 17.59
CA GLY A 10 30.54 53.11 16.81
C GLY A 10 31.85 52.32 16.83
N GLY A 11 31.92 51.36 15.89
CA GLY A 11 33.08 50.54 15.56
C GLY A 11 32.77 49.05 15.76
N GLY A 12 32.95 48.13 14.82
CA GLY A 12 33.52 48.18 13.48
C GLY A 12 33.90 46.75 13.04
N GLY A 13 33.79 46.45 11.74
CA GLY A 13 34.35 45.26 11.07
C GLY A 13 33.64 43.93 11.34
N GLY A 14 33.43 43.00 10.41
CA GLY A 14 33.95 42.80 9.07
C GLY A 14 33.99 41.28 8.80
N GLY A 15 33.61 40.86 7.59
CA GLY A 15 33.68 39.47 7.10
C GLY A 15 32.29 38.83 6.96
N GLY A 16 31.79 38.43 5.79
CA GLY A 16 32.44 38.13 4.52
C GLY A 16 32.37 36.63 4.23
N GLY A 17 31.28 36.19 3.61
CA GLY A 17 31.22 35.10 2.63
C GLY A 17 31.38 33.65 3.09
N GLY A 18 30.51 32.79 2.58
CA GLY A 18 30.78 31.35 2.48
C GLY A 18 29.57 30.49 2.82
N GLY A 19 28.71 30.24 1.83
CA GLY A 19 27.75 29.14 1.90
C GLY A 19 28.47 27.80 1.98
N SER A 20 27.92 26.91 2.78
CA SER A 20 28.12 25.47 2.67
C SER A 20 26.81 24.82 3.12
N ASP A 21 25.96 24.66 2.12
CA ASP A 21 25.04 23.56 1.91
C ASP A 21 25.62 22.21 2.38
N ASP A 22 25.49 21.91 3.68
CA ASP A 22 25.59 20.52 4.12
C ASP A 22 24.22 19.85 3.95
N GLY A 23 24.00 19.40 2.73
CA GLY A 23 22.96 18.43 2.37
C GLY A 23 23.27 17.09 3.02
N GLY A 24 23.01 16.99 4.32
CA GLY A 24 22.90 15.73 5.04
C GLY A 24 21.66 14.97 4.58
N GLY A 25 21.77 14.32 3.43
CA GLY A 25 20.82 13.33 2.92
C GLY A 25 20.78 12.11 3.83
N GLY A 26 20.21 12.25 5.02
CA GLY A 26 19.64 11.16 5.77
C GLY A 26 18.47 10.64 4.93
N GLY A 27 18.69 9.54 4.22
CA GLY A 27 17.70 8.89 3.39
C GLY A 27 16.44 8.56 4.19
N GLY A 28 15.49 9.49 4.20
CA GLY A 28 14.11 9.27 3.85
C GLY A 28 13.42 8.02 4.42
N PHE A 29 13.55 7.74 5.72
CA PHE A 29 12.35 7.36 6.46
C PHE A 29 11.58 8.65 6.76
N GLY A 30 11.16 9.33 5.69
CA GLY A 30 10.46 10.60 5.74
C GLY A 30 9.14 10.41 6.47
N GLY A 31 9.15 10.72 7.77
CA GLY A 31 7.98 10.90 8.62
C GLY A 31 6.80 9.99 8.29
N VAL A 32 6.98 8.67 8.37
CA VAL A 32 5.82 7.78 8.51
C VAL A 32 5.09 8.29 9.74
N ARG A 33 3.89 8.85 9.57
CA ARG A 33 3.16 9.38 10.71
C ARG A 33 2.97 8.22 11.66
N GLU A 34 3.06 8.47 12.96
CA GLU A 34 2.92 7.39 13.94
C GLU A 34 1.61 6.59 13.72
N GLN A 35 0.55 7.27 13.28
CA GLN A 35 -0.72 6.67 12.90
C GLN A 35 -0.65 5.71 11.70
N ASP A 36 0.27 5.92 10.75
CA ASP A 36 0.43 5.05 9.57
C ASP A 36 0.98 3.66 9.95
N ARG A 37 1.58 3.54 11.15
CA ARG A 37 2.10 2.26 11.68
C ARG A 37 1.03 1.42 12.36
N PHE A 38 -0.14 2.00 12.64
CA PHE A 38 -1.20 1.34 13.40
C PHE A 38 -2.32 0.84 12.52
N LEU A 39 -2.83 -0.36 12.83
CA LEU A 39 -4.07 -0.84 12.22
C LEU A 39 -5.27 -0.04 12.74
N PRO A 40 -6.35 0.13 11.95
CA PRO A 40 -7.53 0.84 12.41
C PRO A 40 -8.09 0.25 13.71
N ILE A 41 -8.31 1.10 14.71
CA ILE A 41 -8.79 0.69 16.05
C ILE A 41 -10.12 -0.10 15.99
N ALA A 42 -10.95 0.17 14.97
CA ALA A 42 -12.20 -0.54 14.74
C ALA A 42 -11.97 -2.04 14.41
N ASN A 43 -10.92 -2.34 13.64
CA ASN A 43 -10.57 -3.73 13.30
C ASN A 43 -10.03 -4.46 14.53
N ILE A 44 -9.15 -3.82 15.31
CA ILE A 44 -8.66 -4.34 16.60
C ILE A 44 -9.82 -4.62 17.54
N SER A 45 -10.70 -3.63 17.76
CA SER A 45 -11.85 -3.77 18.66
C SER A 45 -12.79 -4.90 18.24
N ARG A 46 -13.00 -5.12 16.93
CA ARG A 46 -13.85 -6.21 16.42
C ARG A 46 -13.26 -7.59 16.71
N ILE A 47 -11.95 -7.74 16.59
CA ILE A 47 -11.26 -9.02 16.87
C ILE A 47 -11.26 -9.28 18.37
N MET A 48 -10.85 -8.32 19.19
CA MET A 48 -10.85 -8.46 20.65
C MET A 48 -12.24 -8.83 21.18
N LYS A 49 -13.31 -8.28 20.59
CA LYS A 49 -14.70 -8.61 20.96
C LYS A 49 -15.07 -10.08 20.79
N LYS A 50 -14.42 -10.81 19.88
CA LYS A 50 -14.67 -12.25 19.67
C LYS A 50 -14.12 -13.10 20.82
N ALA A 51 -13.16 -12.59 21.58
CA ALA A 51 -12.53 -13.30 22.68
C ALA A 51 -13.25 -13.12 24.04
N ILE A 52 -14.33 -12.33 24.08
CA ILE A 52 -15.07 -12.04 25.32
C ILE A 52 -16.59 -12.26 25.11
N PRO A 53 -17.38 -12.39 26.20
CA PRO A 53 -18.83 -12.50 26.10
C PRO A 53 -19.49 -11.34 25.36
N ALA A 54 -20.66 -11.59 24.75
CA ALA A 54 -21.36 -10.61 23.91
C ALA A 54 -21.61 -9.25 24.62
N ASN A 55 -21.95 -9.30 25.91
CA ASN A 55 -22.20 -8.12 26.76
C ASN A 55 -20.93 -7.52 27.39
N GLY A 56 -19.77 -8.18 27.28
CA GLY A 56 -18.51 -7.70 27.85
C GLY A 56 -18.08 -6.36 27.23
N LYS A 57 -17.46 -5.46 27.99
CA LYS A 57 -16.97 -4.17 27.47
C LYS A 57 -15.44 -4.18 27.42
N ILE A 58 -14.87 -3.49 26.44
CA ILE A 58 -13.41 -3.32 26.30
C ILE A 58 -13.10 -1.84 26.53
N ALA A 59 -12.25 -1.56 27.51
CA ALA A 59 -11.77 -0.21 27.81
C ALA A 59 -11.05 0.42 26.61
N LYS A 60 -11.00 1.75 26.55
CA LYS A 60 -10.27 2.49 25.50
C LYS A 60 -8.80 2.10 25.50
N ASP A 61 -8.17 2.22 26.67
CA ASP A 61 -6.74 1.97 26.87
C ASP A 61 -6.35 0.54 26.47
N ALA A 62 -7.19 -0.45 26.79
CA ALA A 62 -6.95 -1.83 26.37
C ALA A 62 -6.94 -2.00 24.84
N LYS A 63 -7.73 -1.23 24.08
CA LYS A 63 -7.70 -1.27 22.62
C LYS A 63 -6.44 -0.62 22.07
N GLU A 64 -6.00 0.48 22.69
CA GLU A 64 -4.78 1.21 22.30
C GLU A 64 -3.54 0.37 22.59
N THR A 65 -3.46 -0.26 23.77
CA THR A 65 -2.38 -1.21 24.10
C THR A 65 -2.32 -2.37 23.10
N VAL A 66 -3.45 -3.00 22.78
CA VAL A 66 -3.44 -4.10 21.80
C VAL A 66 -3.08 -3.61 20.39
N GLN A 67 -3.48 -2.38 20.01
CA GLN A 67 -3.09 -1.78 18.74
C GLN A 67 -1.56 -1.62 18.65
N GLU A 68 -0.92 -1.13 19.71
CA GLU A 68 0.54 -1.03 19.80
C GLU A 68 1.19 -2.43 19.75
N CYS A 69 0.71 -3.37 20.56
CA CYS A 69 1.23 -4.73 20.60
C CYS A 69 1.14 -5.44 19.24
N VAL A 70 0.08 -5.22 18.46
CA VAL A 70 -0.07 -5.85 17.14
C VAL A 70 0.92 -5.26 16.13
N SER A 71 1.18 -3.96 16.18
CA SER A 71 2.21 -3.34 15.33
C SER A 71 3.61 -3.83 15.69
N GLU A 72 3.89 -4.00 16.99
CA GLU A 72 5.14 -4.62 17.45
C GLU A 72 5.22 -6.09 17.02
N PHE A 73 4.14 -6.87 17.16
CA PHE A 73 4.09 -8.26 16.72
C PHE A 73 4.40 -8.43 15.23
N ILE A 74 3.83 -7.58 14.37
CA ILE A 74 4.14 -7.59 12.93
C ILE A 74 5.64 -7.34 12.71
N SER A 75 6.19 -6.34 13.39
CA SER A 75 7.61 -6.00 13.28
C SER A 75 8.50 -7.11 13.80
N PHE A 76 8.14 -7.74 14.90
CA PHE A 76 8.87 -8.83 15.54
C PHE A 76 8.96 -10.06 14.63
N ILE A 77 7.83 -10.56 14.15
CA ILE A 77 7.81 -11.73 13.26
C ILE A 77 8.53 -11.42 11.94
N THR A 78 8.30 -10.24 11.37
CA THR A 78 8.90 -9.86 10.08
C THR A 78 10.41 -9.70 10.19
N SER A 79 10.92 -9.26 11.34
CA SER A 79 12.36 -9.14 11.58
C SER A 79 13.03 -10.52 11.60
N GLU A 80 12.47 -11.49 12.34
CA GLU A 80 13.01 -12.86 12.40
C GLU A 80 12.96 -13.56 11.03
N ALA A 81 11.87 -13.36 10.28
CA ALA A 81 11.75 -13.88 8.91
C ALA A 81 12.74 -13.20 7.94
N SER A 82 12.96 -11.89 8.09
CA SER A 82 13.96 -11.14 7.33
C SER A 82 15.36 -11.69 7.58
N ASP A 83 15.74 -11.95 8.83
CA ASP A 83 17.05 -12.47 9.18
C ASP A 83 17.31 -13.85 8.55
N LYS A 84 16.30 -14.74 8.55
CA LYS A 84 16.38 -16.01 7.83
C LYS A 84 16.56 -15.81 6.32
N CYS A 85 15.71 -14.98 5.71
CA CYS A 85 15.76 -14.67 4.29
C CYS A 85 17.15 -14.15 3.86
N GLN A 86 17.70 -13.22 4.64
CA GLN A 86 19.02 -12.63 4.38
C GLN A 86 20.15 -13.65 4.58
N ARG A 87 20.09 -14.51 5.60
CA ARG A 87 21.04 -15.60 5.83
C ARG A 87 21.07 -16.60 4.67
N GLU A 88 19.93 -16.79 4.00
CA GLU A 88 19.81 -17.58 2.77
C GLU A 88 20.15 -16.80 1.48
N LYS A 89 20.72 -15.59 1.61
CA LYS A 89 21.13 -14.70 0.51
C LYS A 89 19.98 -14.28 -0.41
N ARG A 90 18.74 -14.27 0.10
CA ARG A 90 17.56 -13.78 -0.61
C ARG A 90 17.23 -12.35 -0.21
N LYS A 91 16.66 -11.59 -1.15
CA LYS A 91 16.22 -10.20 -0.93
C LYS A 91 14.71 -10.08 -0.68
N THR A 92 13.96 -11.15 -0.87
CA THR A 92 12.50 -11.17 -0.78
C THR A 92 12.07 -12.24 0.21
N ILE A 93 11.41 -11.80 1.27
CA ILE A 93 10.78 -12.67 2.27
C ILE A 93 9.60 -13.39 1.61
N ASN A 94 9.49 -14.69 1.82
CA ASN A 94 8.39 -15.51 1.32
C ASN A 94 7.56 -16.11 2.48
N GLY A 95 6.50 -16.85 2.14
CA GLY A 95 5.64 -17.47 3.16
C GLY A 95 6.33 -18.54 4.01
N ASP A 96 7.33 -19.23 3.46
CA ASP A 96 8.07 -20.27 4.19
C ASP A 96 9.01 -19.66 5.24
N ASP A 97 9.50 -18.43 5.02
CA ASP A 97 10.24 -17.65 6.02
C ASP A 97 9.37 -17.30 7.23
N LEU A 98 8.12 -16.88 6.98
CA LEU A 98 7.17 -16.56 8.04
C LEU A 98 6.80 -17.81 8.85
N LEU A 99 6.59 -18.96 8.19
CA LEU A 99 6.33 -20.22 8.88
C LEU A 99 7.52 -20.62 9.77
N TRP A 100 8.74 -20.46 9.28
CA TRP A 100 9.93 -20.73 10.09
C TRP A 100 10.02 -19.77 11.30
N ALA A 101 9.81 -18.47 11.09
CA ALA A 101 9.87 -17.47 12.15
C ALA A 101 8.84 -17.76 13.25
N MET A 102 7.59 -18.09 12.88
CA MET A 102 6.55 -18.46 13.83
C MET A 102 6.97 -19.66 14.70
N ALA A 103 7.60 -20.69 14.11
CA ALA A 103 8.06 -21.85 14.86
C ALA A 103 9.22 -21.49 15.80
N THR A 104 10.21 -20.75 15.30
CA THR A 104 11.39 -20.33 16.08
C THR A 104 11.01 -19.47 17.30
N LEU A 105 9.98 -18.64 17.15
CA LEU A 105 9.54 -17.71 18.19
C LEU A 105 8.52 -18.29 19.17
N GLY A 106 8.19 -19.58 19.06
CA GLY A 106 7.28 -20.27 19.98
C GLY A 106 5.78 -20.08 19.68
N PHE A 107 5.44 -19.84 18.42
CA PHE A 107 4.07 -19.70 17.92
C PHE A 107 3.63 -20.92 17.09
N GLU A 108 4.03 -22.13 17.50
CA GLU A 108 3.84 -23.39 16.76
C GLU A 108 2.37 -23.70 16.47
N GLU A 109 1.47 -23.33 17.39
CA GLU A 109 0.02 -23.52 17.24
C GLU A 109 -0.56 -22.79 16.01
N TYR A 110 0.14 -21.79 15.48
CA TYR A 110 -0.28 -21.06 14.29
C TYR A 110 0.22 -21.70 12.98
N ILE A 111 1.18 -22.62 13.03
CA ILE A 111 1.87 -23.16 11.85
C ILE A 111 0.91 -23.90 10.92
N GLU A 112 0.13 -24.82 11.47
CA GLU A 112 -0.76 -25.65 10.66
C GLU A 112 -1.87 -24.81 9.99
N PRO A 113 -2.59 -23.91 10.70
CA PRO A 113 -3.49 -22.96 10.06
C PRO A 113 -2.84 -22.11 8.96
N LEU A 114 -1.62 -21.62 9.19
CA LEU A 114 -0.91 -20.77 8.23
C LEU A 114 -0.45 -21.54 6.98
N LYS A 115 -0.05 -22.81 7.10
CA LYS A 115 0.26 -23.66 5.94
C LYS A 115 -0.95 -23.84 5.03
N VAL A 116 -2.12 -24.14 5.62
CA VAL A 116 -3.38 -24.25 4.86
C VAL A 116 -3.71 -22.93 4.15
N TYR A 117 -3.50 -21.80 4.82
CA TYR A 117 -3.70 -20.48 4.20
C TYR A 117 -2.74 -20.23 3.04
N LEU A 118 -1.44 -20.50 3.23
CA LEU A 118 -0.40 -20.32 2.20
C LEU A 118 -0.66 -21.19 0.97
N GLN A 119 -1.09 -22.44 1.16
CA GLN A 119 -1.46 -23.33 0.07
C GLN A 119 -2.63 -22.75 -0.73
N LYS A 120 -3.72 -22.36 -0.07
CA LYS A 120 -4.90 -21.76 -0.72
C LYS A 120 -4.55 -20.46 -1.46
N TYR A 121 -3.65 -19.65 -0.89
CA TYR A 121 -3.16 -18.43 -1.53
C TYR A 121 -2.43 -18.75 -2.85
N ARG A 122 -1.53 -19.74 -2.86
CA ARG A 122 -0.81 -20.20 -4.06
C ARG A 122 -1.76 -20.76 -5.13
N GLU A 123 -2.77 -21.53 -4.72
CA GLU A 123 -3.82 -22.04 -5.63
C GLU A 123 -4.70 -20.92 -6.21
N GLY A 124 -4.96 -19.87 -5.45
CA GLY A 124 -5.74 -18.70 -5.86
C GLY A 124 -5.00 -17.80 -6.86
N ASP A 125 -3.72 -17.50 -6.60
CA ASP A 125 -2.87 -16.73 -7.52
C ASP A 125 -2.66 -17.45 -8.86
N SER A 126 -2.65 -18.79 -8.85
CA SER A 126 -2.56 -19.61 -10.05
C SER A 126 -3.74 -19.41 -11.02
N LYS A 127 -4.91 -18.95 -10.54
CA LYS A 127 -6.08 -18.65 -11.38
C LYS A 127 -6.06 -17.25 -12.00
N LEU A 128 -5.29 -16.33 -11.42
CA LEU A 128 -5.11 -14.96 -11.93
C LEU A 128 -3.92 -14.89 -12.91
N ALA A 129 -2.88 -15.72 -12.73
CA ALA A 129 -1.72 -15.77 -13.62
C ALA A 129 -2.01 -16.43 -14.99
N GLY A 130 -3.09 -17.20 -15.14
CA GLY A 130 -3.43 -17.94 -16.37
C GLY A 130 -4.28 -17.18 -17.41
N LYS A 131 -4.57 -15.89 -17.21
CA LYS A 131 -5.49 -15.10 -18.05
C LYS A 131 -4.85 -13.95 -18.83
N SER A 132 -3.56 -14.08 -19.13
CA SER A 132 -2.84 -13.20 -20.07
C SER A 132 -2.12 -14.07 -21.11
N GLY A 133 -2.91 -14.69 -21.99
CA GLY A 133 -2.43 -15.51 -23.10
C GLY A 133 -3.33 -15.30 -24.30
N ASP A 134 -2.78 -14.63 -25.30
CA ASP A 134 -3.29 -14.27 -26.62
C ASP A 134 -4.40 -15.17 -27.20
N VAL A 135 -5.54 -14.56 -27.57
CA VAL A 135 -6.37 -15.05 -28.69
C VAL A 135 -6.69 -13.84 -29.56
N SER A 136 -5.80 -13.56 -30.49
CA SER A 136 -6.03 -12.62 -31.58
C SER A 136 -6.54 -13.33 -32.84
N VAL A 137 -7.61 -12.76 -33.39
CA VAL A 137 -8.10 -12.81 -34.78
C VAL A 137 -8.83 -14.08 -35.27
N LYS A 138 -10.13 -13.93 -35.56
CA LYS A 138 -10.64 -13.93 -36.94
C LYS A 138 -11.96 -13.16 -37.08
N LYS A 139 -11.89 -12.15 -37.95
CA LYS A 139 -12.95 -11.26 -38.44
C LYS A 139 -13.36 -11.77 -39.82
N ASP A 140 -14.65 -11.97 -40.04
CA ASP A 140 -15.37 -12.06 -41.34
C ASP A 140 -16.88 -12.09 -40.96
N ALA A 141 -17.89 -11.52 -41.63
CA ALA A 141 -18.07 -10.70 -42.82
C ALA A 141 -19.52 -10.11 -42.77
N LEU A 142 -19.82 -9.12 -43.60
CA LEU A 142 -21.07 -8.34 -43.67
C LEU A 142 -22.18 -9.01 -44.55
N GLY A 143 -23.42 -9.08 -44.01
CA GLY A 143 -24.76 -8.93 -44.66
C GLY A 143 -25.25 -9.91 -45.76
N PRO A 144 -26.52 -9.82 -46.27
CA PRO A 144 -27.69 -9.03 -45.83
C PRO A 144 -29.12 -9.70 -45.95
N HIS A 145 -30.14 -9.00 -45.42
CA HIS A 145 -31.57 -8.89 -45.83
C HIS A 145 -32.68 -9.97 -45.61
N GLY A 146 -33.78 -9.49 -44.98
CA GLY A 146 -35.21 -9.83 -45.24
C GLY A 146 -35.92 -10.61 -44.12
N GLY A 147 -37.11 -10.28 -43.58
CA GLY A 147 -38.10 -9.22 -43.75
C GLY A 147 -39.39 -9.53 -42.94
N ALA A 148 -39.97 -8.47 -42.34
CA ALA A 148 -41.40 -8.20 -42.04
C ALA A 148 -42.27 -8.98 -41.00
N SER A 149 -42.95 -8.16 -40.17
CA SER A 149 -44.29 -8.27 -39.51
C SER A 149 -44.42 -9.06 -38.19
N GLY A 150 -44.99 -8.55 -37.09
CA GLY A 150 -45.66 -7.28 -36.78
C GLY A 150 -46.19 -7.20 -35.33
N THR A 151 -46.53 -5.98 -34.88
CA THR A 151 -47.40 -5.58 -33.72
C THR A 151 -46.93 -5.96 -32.30
N SER A 152 -46.99 -5.18 -31.22
CA SER A 152 -47.64 -3.91 -30.86
C SER A 152 -47.09 -3.41 -29.50
N ALA A 153 -47.34 -2.13 -29.21
CA ALA A 153 -47.50 -1.51 -27.88
C ALA A 153 -46.27 -0.86 -27.18
N GLN A 154 -46.35 0.48 -27.21
CA GLN A 154 -45.67 1.55 -26.47
C GLN A 154 -45.25 1.27 -25.02
N GLY A 155 -44.07 1.79 -24.67
CA GLY A 155 -43.68 2.17 -23.31
C GLY A 155 -42.42 3.04 -23.33
N MET A 156 -42.59 4.36 -23.14
CA MET A 156 -41.51 5.32 -22.81
C MET A 156 -40.67 4.78 -21.63
N GLY A 157 -39.34 4.85 -21.55
CA GLY A 157 -38.40 5.73 -22.23
C GLY A 157 -37.72 6.66 -21.22
N GLN A 158 -36.77 6.16 -20.42
CA GLN A 158 -35.59 6.94 -20.01
C GLN A 158 -34.46 6.03 -19.47
N GLN A 159 -33.46 5.80 -20.32
CA GLN A 159 -32.13 5.32 -19.97
C GLN A 159 -31.19 6.52 -20.02
N VAL A 160 -30.44 6.76 -18.94
CA VAL A 160 -29.32 7.71 -18.94
C VAL A 160 -28.03 6.89 -19.16
N ALA A 161 -27.33 7.23 -20.23
CA ALA A 161 -26.16 6.54 -20.75
C ALA A 161 -24.92 6.76 -19.87
N TYR A 162 -24.19 5.68 -19.61
CA TYR A 162 -22.81 5.72 -19.12
C TYR A 162 -21.86 5.88 -20.32
N ASN A 163 -20.99 6.88 -20.29
CA ASN A 163 -19.89 7.08 -21.22
C ASN A 163 -18.66 6.25 -20.79
N PRO A 164 -18.10 5.34 -21.61
CA PRO A 164 -16.77 4.81 -21.44
C PRO A 164 -15.83 5.45 -22.48
N GLY A 165 -15.06 6.44 -22.06
CA GLY A 165 -14.18 7.18 -22.98
C GLY A 165 -13.10 7.98 -22.27
N MET A 166 -12.25 7.32 -21.47
CA MET A 166 -10.97 7.88 -21.05
C MET A 166 -9.86 7.11 -21.77
N VAL A 167 -9.35 7.71 -22.85
CA VAL A 167 -8.14 7.28 -23.55
C VAL A 167 -6.96 7.56 -22.63
N TYR A 168 -6.29 6.51 -22.15
CA TYR A 168 -5.02 6.66 -21.47
C TYR A 168 -3.96 7.07 -22.51
N MET A 169 -3.40 8.27 -22.38
CA MET A 169 -2.20 8.68 -23.11
C MET A 169 -1.05 7.75 -22.71
N GLN A 170 -0.56 6.98 -23.68
CA GLN A 170 0.63 6.16 -23.57
C GLN A 170 1.87 7.08 -23.62
N PRO A 171 2.83 7.01 -22.68
CA PRO A 171 4.09 7.72 -22.82
C PRO A 171 4.89 7.09 -23.95
N GLN A 172 5.24 7.87 -24.97
CA GLN A 172 6.18 7.43 -26.00
C GLN A 172 7.59 7.44 -25.43
N TYR A 173 8.20 6.26 -25.35
CA TYR A 173 9.64 6.13 -25.14
C TYR A 173 10.36 6.64 -26.38
N HIS A 174 10.92 7.84 -26.30
CA HIS A 174 11.95 8.28 -27.24
C HIS A 174 13.24 7.53 -26.89
N ASN A 175 13.62 6.57 -27.72
CA ASN A 175 14.99 6.09 -27.80
C ASN A 175 15.85 7.24 -28.36
N GLY A 176 16.46 8.00 -27.45
CA GLY A 176 17.55 8.90 -27.77
C GLY A 176 18.84 8.10 -27.95
N ASP A 177 19.54 8.43 -29.02
CA ASP A 177 20.70 7.76 -29.59
C ASP A 177 21.85 7.50 -28.60
N ILE A 178 22.31 6.24 -28.55
CA ILE A 178 23.70 5.92 -28.20
C ILE A 178 24.49 6.11 -29.50
N SER A 179 25.18 7.24 -29.59
CA SER A 179 26.29 7.41 -30.52
C SER A 179 27.61 7.26 -29.76
N ASN A 180 28.48 6.51 -30.43
CA ASN A 180 29.81 6.01 -30.08
C ASN A 180 30.83 7.10 -29.76
#